data_AF-A0A834IZF6-F1
#
_entry.id   AF-A0A834IZF6-F1
#
_cell.length_a   1.000
_cell.length_b   1.000
_cell.length_c   1.000
_cell.angle_alpha   90.00
_cell.angle_beta   90.00
_cell.angle_gamma   90.00
#
_symmetry.space_group_name_H-M   'P 1'
#
loop_
_entity.id
_entity.type
_entity.pdbx_description
1 polymer ?
#
loop_
_entity_poly.entity_id
_entity_poly.type
_entity_poly.pdbx_seq_one_letter_code
_entity_poly.pdbx_strand_id
1 'polypeptide(L)'
;MSFVNVNETQIYEDEIQEDDILKDIITTYNQEDAFYLLDLGIIMKKHQDWIKKMPRIVPYYAVKCNPNPMVIKLLADMNACFDCASKVNNFIFI
;
A
#
# COMPACT_ATOMS: atom_id res chain seq x y z
N MET A 1 9.54 -1.11 -19.21
CA MET A 1 9.79 -1.25 -17.76
C MET A 1 9.66 0.13 -17.16
N SER A 2 8.49 0.46 -16.64
CA SER A 2 8.19 1.80 -16.13
C SER A 2 8.71 1.95 -14.70
N PHE A 3 9.61 2.91 -14.55
CA PHE A 3 10.15 3.40 -13.28
C PHE A 3 8.99 3.89 -12.39
N VAL A 4 8.85 3.32 -11.20
CA VAL A 4 8.09 3.96 -10.12
C VAL A 4 8.94 5.14 -9.67
N ASN A 5 8.39 6.35 -9.70
CA ASN A 5 9.09 7.54 -9.25
C ASN A 5 9.10 7.52 -7.71
N VAL A 6 10.26 7.17 -7.12
CA VAL A 6 10.47 6.94 -5.67
C VAL A 6 10.80 8.24 -4.93
N ASN A 7 10.75 9.40 -5.58
CA ASN A 7 11.41 10.61 -5.06
C ASN A 7 10.82 11.17 -3.75
N GLU A 8 9.66 10.70 -3.29
CA GLU A 8 9.03 11.11 -2.02
C GLU A 8 8.70 9.93 -1.08
N THR A 9 9.11 8.70 -1.39
CA THR A 9 8.81 7.53 -0.55
C THR A 9 10.03 7.08 0.23
N GLN A 10 9.96 7.13 1.56
CA GLN A 10 10.97 6.57 2.45
C GLN A 10 10.52 5.18 2.91
N ILE A 11 11.41 4.19 2.77
CA ILE A 11 11.15 2.81 3.18
C ILE A 11 11.97 2.54 4.43
N TYR A 12 11.29 2.08 5.48
CA TYR A 12 11.89 1.72 6.75
C TYR A 12 11.81 0.20 6.95
N GLU A 13 12.78 -0.35 7.67
CA GLU A 13 12.78 -1.77 8.04
C GLU A 13 11.85 -2.03 9.24
N ASP A 14 11.26 -3.24 9.30
CA ASP A 14 10.25 -3.63 10.30
C ASP A 14 10.74 -3.60 11.76
N GLU A 15 12.05 -3.45 11.99
CA GLU A 15 12.65 -3.43 13.32
C GLU A 15 12.41 -2.12 14.08
N ILE A 16 11.97 -1.07 13.37
CA ILE A 16 11.75 0.28 13.92
C ILE A 16 10.30 0.42 14.37
N GLN A 17 10.08 0.99 15.56
CA GLN A 17 8.72 1.31 16.02
C GLN A 17 8.14 2.47 15.20
N GLU A 18 6.85 2.36 14.83
CA GLU A 18 6.16 3.37 14.01
C GLU A 18 6.26 4.79 14.61
N ASP A 19 6.12 4.91 15.93
CA ASP A 19 6.23 6.19 16.65
C ASP A 19 7.59 6.86 16.49
N ASP A 20 8.65 6.07 16.38
CA ASP A 20 10.01 6.58 16.21
C ASP A 20 10.23 7.07 14.78
N ILE A 21 9.66 6.37 13.78
CA ILE A 21 9.63 6.81 12.38
C ILE A 21 8.91 8.15 12.26
N LEU A 22 7.72 8.28 12.88
CA LEU A 22 6.94 9.51 12.83
C LEU A 22 7.69 10.69 13.45
N LYS A 23 8.31 10.49 14.61
CA LYS A 23 9.12 11.52 15.28
C LYS A 23 10.34 11.91 14.44
N ASP A 24 11.02 10.95 13.84
CA ASP A 24 12.17 11.21 12.96
C ASP A 24 11.75 12.06 11.76
N ILE A 25 10.68 11.71 11.06
CA ILE A 25 10.18 12.49 9.91
C ILE A 25 9.82 13.93 10.35
N ILE A 26 9.08 14.07 11.45
CA ILE A 26 8.65 15.39 11.96
C ILE A 26 9.86 16.26 12.30
N THR A 27 10.84 15.70 13.00
CA THR A 27 11.99 16.46 13.50
C THR A 27 13.05 16.71 12.43
N THR A 28 13.38 15.72 11.61
CA THR A 28 14.43 15.79 10.57
C THR A 28 14.06 16.73 9.44
N TYR A 29 12.79 16.76 9.02
CA TYR A 29 12.32 17.60 7.92
C TYR A 29 11.60 18.87 8.38
N ASN A 30 11.46 19.08 9.70
CA ASN A 30 10.55 20.08 10.27
C ASN A 30 9.18 20.01 9.55
N GLN A 31 8.65 18.80 9.43
CA GLN A 31 7.46 18.53 8.64
C GLN A 31 6.23 19.08 9.37
N GLU A 32 5.65 20.15 8.81
CA GLU A 32 4.43 20.79 9.33
C GLU A 32 3.20 20.40 8.52
N ASP A 33 3.38 19.86 7.31
CA ASP A 33 2.29 19.38 6.46
C ASP A 33 1.86 17.96 6.84
N ALA A 34 0.59 17.64 6.56
CA ALA A 34 0.07 16.30 6.76
C ALA A 34 0.75 15.29 5.82
N PHE A 35 1.16 14.14 6.36
CA PHE A 35 1.76 13.04 5.61
C PHE A 35 1.16 11.69 6.04
N TYR A 36 1.44 10.65 5.25
CA TYR A 36 0.96 9.30 5.49
C TYR A 36 2.11 8.35 5.77
N LEU A 37 1.95 7.48 6.77
CA LEU A 37 2.76 6.30 6.97
C LEU A 37 2.00 5.08 6.43
N LEU A 38 2.62 4.33 5.52
CA LEU A 38 2.02 3.16 4.89
C LEU A 38 2.78 1.90 5.30
N ASP A 39 2.18 1.07 6.14
CA ASP A 39 2.70 -0.25 6.48
C ASP A 39 2.27 -1.29 5.42
N LEU A 40 3.25 -1.70 4.60
CA LEU A 40 3.08 -2.75 3.59
C LEU A 40 3.02 -4.16 4.20
N GLY A 41 3.66 -4.39 5.36
CA GLY A 41 3.62 -5.64 6.10
C GLY A 41 2.22 -6.00 6.57
N ILE A 42 1.42 -5.03 7.01
CA ILE A 42 0.00 -5.25 7.34
C ILE A 42 -0.80 -5.70 6.12
N ILE A 43 -0.56 -5.11 4.94
CA ILE A 43 -1.27 -5.47 3.70
C ILE A 43 -0.90 -6.90 3.29
N MET A 44 0.40 -7.22 3.32
CA MET A 44 0.92 -8.56 3.07
C MET A 44 0.26 -9.60 3.98
N LYS A 45 0.24 -9.33 5.29
CA LYS A 45 -0.36 -10.22 6.29
C LYS A 45 -1.86 -10.42 6.05
N LYS A 46 -2.60 -9.35 5.72
CA LYS A 46 -4.04 -9.43 5.42
C LYS A 46 -4.32 -10.31 4.19
N HIS A 47 -3.51 -10.20 3.15
CA HIS A 47 -3.66 -11.04 1.95
C HIS A 47 -3.37 -12.51 2.25
N GLN A 48 -2.30 -12.81 2.98
CA GLN A 48 -1.98 -14.17 3.41
C GLN A 48 -3.09 -14.76 4.29
N ASP A 49 -3.60 -13.97 5.24
CA ASP A 49 -4.71 -14.36 6.11
C ASP A 49 -5.99 -14.64 5.30
N TRP A 50 -6.27 -13.84 4.27
CA TRP A 50 -7.42 -14.07 3.39
C TRP A 50 -7.31 -15.42 2.70
N ILE A 51 -6.18 -15.70 2.05
CA ILE A 51 -5.94 -16.97 1.35
C ILE A 51 -6.08 -18.15 2.32
N LYS A 52 -5.52 -18.03 3.52
CA LYS A 52 -5.58 -19.07 4.55
C LYS A 52 -7.01 -19.31 5.06
N LYS A 53 -7.77 -18.25 5.30
CA LYS A 53 -9.12 -18.34 5.91
C LYS A 53 -10.21 -18.65 4.89
N MET A 54 -10.05 -18.19 3.65
CA MET A 54 -11.03 -18.31 2.56
C MET A 54 -10.41 -18.97 1.32
N PRO A 55 -9.90 -20.22 1.42
CA PRO A 55 -9.09 -20.84 0.37
C PRO A 55 -9.84 -21.09 -0.96
N ARG A 56 -11.18 -21.02 -0.95
CA ARG A 56 -12.02 -21.18 -2.14
C ARG A 56 -12.42 -19.85 -2.80
N ILE A 57 -12.05 -18.72 -2.19
CA ILE A 57 -12.39 -17.38 -2.69
C ILE A 57 -11.11 -16.68 -3.12
N VAL A 58 -10.98 -16.45 -4.43
CA VAL A 58 -9.89 -15.66 -4.98
C VAL A 58 -10.14 -14.17 -4.66
N PRO A 59 -9.25 -13.48 -3.94
CA PRO A 59 -9.42 -12.07 -3.65
C PRO A 59 -9.15 -11.22 -4.90
N TYR A 60 -10.09 -10.31 -5.19
CA TYR A 60 -9.92 -9.24 -6.17
C TYR A 60 -9.88 -7.92 -5.41
N TYR A 61 -8.71 -7.29 -5.36
CA TYR A 61 -8.52 -6.02 -4.68
C TYR A 61 -9.24 -4.90 -5.44
N ALA A 62 -10.18 -4.23 -4.78
CA ALA A 62 -10.89 -3.09 -5.36
C ALA A 62 -9.97 -1.87 -5.42
N VAL A 63 -9.43 -1.58 -6.61
CA VAL A 63 -8.41 -0.54 -6.81
C VAL A 63 -8.90 0.85 -6.40
N LYS A 64 -10.22 1.09 -6.53
CA LYS A 64 -10.87 2.35 -6.13
C LYS A 64 -10.68 2.72 -4.65
N CYS A 65 -10.47 1.74 -3.77
CA CYS A 65 -10.38 1.98 -2.33
C CYS A 65 -9.07 2.64 -1.93
N ASN A 66 -7.96 2.26 -2.57
CA ASN A 66 -6.68 2.92 -2.44
C ASN A 66 -5.80 2.57 -3.66
N PRO A 67 -5.68 3.47 -4.65
CA PRO A 67 -4.93 3.21 -5.87
C PRO A 67 -3.42 3.44 -5.71
N ASN A 68 -2.89 3.43 -4.48
CA ASN A 68 -1.48 3.67 -4.22
C ASN A 68 -0.60 2.64 -4.98
N PRO A 69 0.38 3.07 -5.79
CA PRO A 69 1.19 2.18 -6.60
C PRO A 69 1.95 1.11 -5.82
N MET A 70 2.39 1.40 -4.58
CA MET A 70 3.11 0.44 -3.74
C MET A 70 2.19 -0.67 -3.26
N VAL A 71 0.94 -0.34 -2.91
CA VAL A 71 -0.09 -1.33 -2.53
C VAL A 71 -0.40 -2.24 -3.71
N ILE A 72 -0.65 -1.67 -4.89
CA ILE A 72 -0.94 -2.43 -6.11
C ILE A 72 0.25 -3.32 -6.48
N LYS A 73 1.47 -2.78 -6.43
CA LYS A 73 2.70 -3.50 -6.76
C LYS A 73 2.92 -4.68 -5.82
N LEU A 74 2.81 -4.47 -4.51
CA LEU A 74 2.90 -5.53 -3.50
C LEU A 74 1.88 -6.64 -3.77
N LEU A 75 0.61 -6.28 -3.93
CA LEU A 75 -0.46 -7.26 -4.16
C LEU A 75 -0.26 -8.02 -5.49
N ALA A 76 0.23 -7.35 -6.53
CA ALA A 76 0.55 -7.99 -7.80
C ALA A 76 1.72 -8.99 -7.66
N ASP A 77 2.76 -8.63 -6.90
CA ASP A 77 3.90 -9.52 -6.61
C ASP A 77 3.49 -10.73 -5.73
N MET A 78 2.40 -10.58 -4.97
CA MET A 78 1.75 -11.67 -4.22
C MET A 78 0.65 -12.41 -5.00
N ASN A 79 0.61 -12.24 -6.33
CA ASN A 79 -0.34 -12.87 -7.25
C ASN A 79 -1.83 -12.59 -6.92
N ALA A 80 -2.15 -11.44 -6.34
CA ALA A 80 -3.53 -11.01 -6.16
C ALA A 80 -4.17 -10.63 -7.50
N CYS A 81 -5.51 -10.70 -7.55
CA CYS A 81 -6.29 -10.15 -8.66
C CYS A 81 -6.81 -8.75 -8.33
N PHE A 82 -7.28 -8.02 -9.34
CA PHE A 82 -7.73 -6.62 -9.20
C PHE A 82 -9.12 -6.42 -9.79
N ASP A 83 -9.98 -5.72 -9.04
CA ASP A 83 -11.24 -5.18 -9.53
C ASP A 83 -11.03 -3.72 -9.94
N CYS A 84 -11.16 -3.47 -11.24
CA CYS A 84 -10.93 -2.17 -11.87
C CYS A 84 -12.23 -1.66 -12.51
N ALA A 85 -12.73 -0.53 -12.02
CA ALA A 85 -14.00 0.05 -12.48
C ALA A 85 -13.86 1.01 -13.67
N SER A 86 -12.64 1.38 -14.08
CA SER A 86 -12.39 2.31 -15.19
C SER A 86 -11.11 1.95 -15.96
N LYS A 87 -11.04 2.34 -17.24
CA LYS A 87 -9.91 2.05 -18.14
C LYS A 87 -8.60 2.73 -17.72
N VAL A 88 -8.71 3.82 -16.98
CA VAL A 88 -7.65 4.68 -16.45
C VAL A 88 -8.19 5.19 -15.12
N ASN A 89 -7.33 5.33 -14.09
CA ASN A 89 -7.55 5.80 -12.70
C ASN A 89 -8.41 7.08 -12.51
N ASN A 90 -9.52 7.22 -13.21
CA ASN A 90 -10.58 8.19 -13.00
C ASN A 90 -11.68 7.44 -12.28
N PHE A 91 -11.83 7.81 -11.02
CA PHE A 91 -12.75 7.29 -10.03
C PHE A 91 -14.18 7.19 -10.58
N ILE A 92 -14.81 6.03 -10.40
CA ILE A 92 -16.26 5.86 -10.52
C ILE A 92 -16.77 5.36 -9.17
N PHE A 93 -17.68 6.14 -8.60
CA PHE A 93 -18.43 5.85 -7.39
C PHE A 93 -19.29 4.60 -7.58
N ILE A 94 -19.40 3.78 -6.53
CA ILE A 94 -20.62 3.01 -6.24
C ILE A 94 -21.07 3.45 -4.85
#